data_AF-A0A564XVM9-F1
#
_entry.id   AF-A0A564XVM9-F1
#
_cell.length_a   1.000
_cell.length_b   1.000
_cell.length_c   1.000
_cell.angle_alpha   90.00
_cell.angle_beta   90.00
_cell.angle_gamma   90.00
#
_symmetry.space_group_name_H-M   'P 1'
#
loop_
_entity.id
_entity.type
_entity.pdbx_description
1 polymer ?
#
loop_
_entity_poly.entity_id
_entity_poly.type
_entity_poly.pdbx_seq_one_letter_code
_entity_poly.pdbx_strand_id
1 'polypeptide(L)'
;MAEAFVTLATNDEYACGVLTLAVSLKKVETSKKLVCMITNTVSDKMRNTLASLFDEIVLVDVLNSNDSENLKLLSRPDLGVTFTKLHCWRLTQYSKCVFLDADTLVIKNVDDLFEREELSAAPDPGWPDCFNSGVFVFVPSLDTYRNLLNFALTEGSFDGGDQGLLNCFFSDWATADIRRHLPFTDNCIAQAFYSYPPAMKRFGHLIRIVHFIGAFKPWHQKINTETGSIMPCDEISSQSLQYLNFWWHIFITEVRPKLNPDVGGLVGHLATLEVSRGPILNMSELAAPALDRQGSWERGEIDYTGADRFSNIKAALDRQLGK
;
A
#
# COMPACT_ATOMS: atom_id res chain seq x y z
N MET A 1 24.64 -7.74 3.82
CA MET A 1 23.45 -8.45 3.29
C MET A 1 22.59 -7.43 2.58
N ALA A 2 21.71 -7.86 1.67
CA ALA A 2 20.84 -6.94 0.94
C ALA A 2 19.66 -6.50 1.82
N GLU A 3 18.98 -5.44 1.40
CA GLU A 3 17.76 -4.90 2.00
C GLU A 3 16.62 -4.98 0.98
N ALA A 4 15.40 -5.27 1.43
CA ALA A 4 14.27 -5.52 0.55
C ALA A 4 12.93 -4.94 1.02
N PHE A 5 12.12 -4.49 0.08
CA PHE A 5 10.67 -4.40 0.28
C PHE A 5 10.05 -5.78 0.08
N VAL A 6 9.20 -6.20 1.01
CA VAL A 6 8.53 -7.49 1.00
C VAL A 6 7.02 -7.27 0.95
N THR A 7 6.33 -8.00 0.08
CA THR A 7 4.85 -8.01 0.00
C THR A 7 4.34 -9.44 -0.14
N LEU A 8 3.03 -9.63 0.01
CA LEU A 8 2.37 -10.94 -0.07
C LEU A 8 1.18 -10.91 -1.06
N ALA A 9 1.13 -11.85 -1.99
CA ALA A 9 -0.07 -12.15 -2.77
C ALA A 9 -0.56 -13.58 -2.49
N THR A 10 -1.77 -13.71 -1.94
CA THR A 10 -2.38 -15.01 -1.63
C THR A 10 -3.29 -15.54 -2.74
N ASN A 11 -3.54 -14.78 -3.79
CA ASN A 11 -4.30 -15.18 -4.97
C ASN A 11 -4.02 -14.20 -6.12
N ASP A 12 -4.61 -14.45 -7.29
CA ASP A 12 -4.39 -13.63 -8.48
C ASP A 12 -4.98 -12.21 -8.37
N GLU A 13 -6.01 -11.99 -7.55
CA GLU A 13 -6.58 -10.65 -7.34
C GLU A 13 -5.63 -9.76 -6.53
N TYR A 14 -5.09 -10.28 -5.42
CA TYR A 14 -4.06 -9.57 -4.64
C TYR A 14 -2.77 -9.40 -5.43
N ALA A 15 -2.47 -10.29 -6.38
CA ALA A 15 -1.33 -10.12 -7.28
C ALA A 15 -1.48 -8.87 -8.17
N CYS A 16 -2.70 -8.44 -8.53
CA CYS A 16 -2.92 -7.14 -9.20
C CYS A 16 -2.45 -5.97 -8.33
N GLY A 17 -2.76 -5.99 -7.03
CA GLY A 17 -2.27 -5.02 -6.05
C GLY A 17 -0.75 -4.99 -5.97
N VAL A 18 -0.16 -6.17 -5.77
CA VAL A 18 1.29 -6.37 -5.69
C VAL A 18 2.04 -5.88 -6.94
N LEU A 19 1.51 -6.12 -8.15
CA LEU A 19 2.09 -5.62 -9.39
C LEU A 19 2.06 -4.09 -9.44
N THR A 20 0.94 -3.46 -9.06
CA THR A 20 0.83 -1.99 -8.99
C THR A 20 1.79 -1.41 -7.95
N LEU A 21 1.89 -2.04 -6.78
CA LEU A 21 2.84 -1.67 -5.73
C LEU A 21 4.29 -1.71 -6.24
N ALA A 22 4.68 -2.80 -6.91
CA ALA A 22 6.03 -2.94 -7.49
C ALA A 22 6.35 -1.84 -8.51
N VAL A 23 5.40 -1.53 -9.39
CA VAL A 23 5.58 -0.42 -10.36
C VAL A 23 5.70 0.92 -9.62
N SER A 24 4.91 1.15 -8.58
CA SER A 24 4.97 2.39 -7.80
C SER A 24 6.33 2.58 -7.11
N LEU A 25 6.88 1.53 -6.50
CA LEU A 25 8.23 1.52 -5.91
C LEU A 25 9.32 1.81 -6.94
N LYS A 26 9.23 1.22 -8.14
CA LYS A 26 10.17 1.49 -9.23
C LYS A 26 10.05 2.93 -9.76
N LYS A 27 8.83 3.48 -9.85
CA LYS A 27 8.60 4.86 -10.30
C LYS A 27 9.17 5.90 -9.33
N VAL A 28 9.23 5.59 -8.03
CA VAL A 28 9.90 6.43 -7.03
C VAL A 28 11.39 6.09 -6.86
N GLU A 29 11.94 5.31 -7.80
CA GLU A 29 13.37 5.01 -7.92
C GLU A 29 13.96 4.37 -6.66
N THR A 30 13.26 3.40 -6.07
CA THR A 30 13.85 2.62 -4.97
C THR A 30 15.15 1.93 -5.40
N SER A 31 16.13 1.96 -4.51
CA SER A 31 17.40 1.24 -4.64
C SER A 31 17.36 -0.18 -4.06
N LYS A 32 16.25 -0.53 -3.39
CA LYS A 32 16.10 -1.75 -2.59
C LYS A 32 15.53 -2.89 -3.43
N LYS A 33 15.78 -4.11 -2.99
CA LYS A 33 15.26 -5.31 -3.66
C LYS A 33 13.75 -5.41 -3.48
N LEU A 34 13.05 -5.94 -4.47
CA LEU A 34 11.63 -6.22 -4.40
C LEU A 34 11.40 -7.72 -4.28
N VAL A 35 10.76 -8.14 -3.19
CA VAL A 35 10.43 -9.54 -2.90
C VAL A 35 8.92 -9.70 -2.78
N CYS A 36 8.38 -10.67 -3.50
CA CYS A 36 6.97 -11.06 -3.38
C CYS A 36 6.87 -12.47 -2.84
N MET A 37 6.24 -12.63 -1.67
CA MET A 37 5.79 -13.92 -1.19
C MET A 37 4.47 -14.28 -1.87
N ILE A 38 4.33 -15.52 -2.30
CA ILE A 38 3.12 -16.02 -2.95
C ILE A 38 2.70 -17.39 -2.43
N THR A 39 1.41 -17.65 -2.38
CA THR A 39 0.87 -18.98 -2.04
C THR A 39 0.68 -19.83 -3.30
N ASN A 40 0.38 -21.12 -3.13
CA ASN A 40 0.08 -22.06 -4.23
C ASN A 40 -1.16 -21.69 -5.07
N THR A 41 -2.03 -20.82 -4.55
CA THR A 41 -3.27 -20.34 -5.21
C THR A 41 -3.04 -19.26 -6.25
N VAL A 42 -1.84 -18.67 -6.33
CA VAL A 42 -1.46 -17.77 -7.43
C VAL A 42 -1.15 -18.60 -8.68
N SER A 43 -1.80 -18.29 -9.80
CA SER A 43 -1.66 -19.05 -11.06
C SER A 43 -0.29 -18.86 -11.71
N ASP A 44 0.18 -19.85 -12.46
CA ASP A 44 1.49 -19.79 -13.13
C ASP A 44 1.62 -18.59 -14.07
N LYS A 45 0.52 -18.21 -14.73
CA LYS A 45 0.45 -17.01 -15.58
C LYS A 45 0.76 -15.76 -14.75
N MET A 46 0.15 -15.63 -13.58
CA MET A 46 0.39 -14.51 -12.67
C MET A 46 1.79 -14.54 -12.07
N ARG A 47 2.31 -15.73 -11.71
CA ARG A 47 3.70 -15.91 -11.22
C ARG A 47 4.71 -15.40 -12.23
N ASN A 48 4.53 -15.70 -13.51
CA ASN A 48 5.41 -15.24 -14.58
C ASN A 48 5.39 -13.71 -14.71
N THR A 49 4.20 -13.10 -14.63
CA THR A 49 4.08 -11.63 -14.63
C THR A 49 4.75 -11.01 -13.41
N LEU A 50 4.56 -11.56 -12.21
CA LEU A 50 5.24 -11.13 -10.99
C LEU A 50 6.76 -11.24 -11.12
N ALA A 51 7.28 -12.36 -11.63
CA ALA A 51 8.71 -12.58 -11.83
C ALA A 51 9.37 -11.58 -12.80
N SER A 52 8.59 -10.90 -13.64
CA SER A 52 9.10 -9.83 -14.51
C SER A 52 9.32 -8.50 -13.77
N LEU A 53 8.70 -8.31 -12.60
CA LEU A 53 8.77 -7.07 -11.83
C LEU A 53 9.56 -7.20 -10.51
N PHE A 54 9.58 -8.37 -9.90
CA PHE A 54 10.27 -8.60 -8.62
C PHE A 54 11.67 -9.17 -8.83
N ASP A 55 12.59 -8.85 -7.91
CA ASP A 55 13.91 -9.47 -7.87
C ASP A 55 13.83 -10.92 -7.40
N GLU A 56 12.87 -11.23 -6.51
CA GLU A 56 12.67 -12.56 -5.96
C GLU A 56 11.17 -12.86 -5.76
N ILE A 57 10.75 -14.06 -6.16
CA ILE A 57 9.43 -14.61 -5.87
C ILE A 57 9.61 -15.79 -4.91
N VAL A 58 8.99 -15.72 -3.74
CA VAL A 58 9.12 -16.73 -2.68
C VAL A 58 7.80 -17.48 -2.54
N LEU A 59 7.79 -18.77 -2.89
CA LEU A 59 6.63 -19.61 -2.65
C LEU A 59 6.51 -19.97 -1.17
N VAL A 60 5.41 -19.57 -0.55
CA VAL A 60 5.04 -19.89 0.82
C VAL A 60 3.89 -20.89 0.79
N ASP A 61 4.18 -22.13 1.15
CA ASP A 61 3.19 -23.19 1.22
C ASP A 61 2.76 -23.45 2.67
N VAL A 62 1.66 -22.82 3.06
CA VAL A 62 1.05 -22.97 4.40
C VAL A 62 0.52 -24.39 4.64
N LEU A 63 0.22 -25.14 3.57
CA LEU A 63 -0.33 -26.49 3.64
C LEU A 63 0.74 -27.58 3.48
N ASN A 64 2.03 -27.22 3.45
CA ASN A 64 3.11 -28.19 3.32
C ASN A 64 3.22 -29.05 4.58
N SER A 65 2.70 -30.27 4.50
CA SER A 65 2.69 -31.27 5.59
C SER A 65 4.07 -31.78 5.99
N ASN A 66 5.11 -31.46 5.24
CA ASN A 66 6.50 -31.80 5.59
C ASN A 66 7.17 -30.73 6.49
N ASP A 67 6.53 -29.58 6.70
CA ASP A 67 7.01 -28.56 7.62
C ASP A 67 6.30 -28.75 8.97
N SER A 68 7.04 -29.25 9.97
CA SER A 68 6.50 -29.51 11.32
C SER A 68 5.95 -28.25 11.99
N GLU A 69 6.42 -27.07 11.57
CA GLU A 69 5.91 -25.78 12.04
C GLU A 69 4.56 -25.46 11.36
N ASN A 70 4.41 -25.75 10.06
CA ASN A 70 3.13 -25.61 9.34
C ASN A 70 2.07 -26.63 9.77
N LEU A 71 2.45 -27.84 10.17
CA LEU A 71 1.51 -28.84 10.70
C LEU A 71 0.75 -28.33 11.93
N LYS A 72 1.38 -27.48 12.77
CA LYS A 72 0.72 -26.86 13.92
C LYS A 72 -0.38 -25.88 13.49
N LEU A 73 -0.20 -25.21 12.34
CA LEU A 73 -1.16 -24.25 11.77
C LEU A 73 -2.42 -24.91 11.22
N LEU A 74 -2.34 -26.16 10.73
CA LEU A 74 -3.50 -26.91 10.26
C LEU A 74 -4.58 -27.10 11.33
N SER A 75 -4.23 -26.97 12.61
CA SER A 75 -5.16 -27.06 13.73
C SER A 75 -6.00 -25.77 13.92
N ARG A 76 -5.71 -24.69 13.19
CA ARG A 76 -6.35 -23.37 13.30
C ARG A 76 -6.61 -22.74 11.91
N PRO A 77 -7.59 -23.26 11.15
CA PRO A 77 -7.89 -22.80 9.80
C PRO A 77 -8.37 -21.34 9.74
N ASP A 78 -8.87 -20.80 10.86
CA ASP A 78 -9.26 -19.40 11.05
C ASP A 78 -8.11 -18.41 10.90
N LEU A 79 -6.85 -18.88 10.92
CA LEU A 79 -5.66 -18.03 10.97
C LEU A 79 -4.82 -18.07 9.67
N GLY A 80 -5.27 -18.77 8.62
CA GLY A 80 -4.41 -19.15 7.48
C GLY A 80 -3.74 -17.99 6.71
N VAL A 81 -4.44 -16.88 6.49
CA VAL A 81 -3.87 -15.72 5.76
C VAL A 81 -2.87 -14.96 6.64
N THR A 82 -3.22 -14.71 7.90
CA THR A 82 -2.37 -14.10 8.94
C THR A 82 -1.00 -14.77 9.03
N PHE A 83 -0.98 -16.11 9.04
CA PHE A 83 0.27 -16.85 9.17
C PHE A 83 1.16 -16.80 7.94
N THR A 84 0.56 -16.72 6.74
CA THR A 84 1.34 -16.63 5.50
C THR A 84 2.27 -15.40 5.54
N LYS A 85 1.79 -14.28 6.10
CA LYS A 85 2.55 -13.04 6.25
C LYS A 85 3.77 -13.20 7.16
N LEU A 86 3.68 -14.01 8.23
CA LEU A 86 4.81 -14.24 9.16
C LEU A 86 6.02 -14.90 8.51
N HIS A 87 5.84 -15.58 7.37
CA HIS A 87 6.97 -16.13 6.62
C HIS A 87 7.95 -15.06 6.12
N CYS A 88 7.60 -13.76 6.15
CA CYS A 88 8.54 -12.70 5.84
C CYS A 88 9.77 -12.72 6.77
N TRP A 89 9.63 -13.15 8.03
CA TRP A 89 10.74 -13.32 8.96
C TRP A 89 11.69 -14.47 8.59
N ARG A 90 11.29 -15.39 7.70
CA ARG A 90 12.17 -16.48 7.23
C ARG A 90 13.16 -16.03 6.15
N LEU A 91 13.02 -14.81 5.62
CA LEU A 91 13.83 -14.27 4.52
C LEU A 91 15.24 -13.81 4.98
N THR A 92 15.96 -14.73 5.64
CA THR A 92 17.25 -14.49 6.30
C THR A 92 18.42 -14.19 5.36
N GLN A 93 18.21 -14.24 4.04
CA GLN A 93 19.14 -13.69 3.05
C GLN A 93 19.21 -12.15 3.05
N TYR A 94 18.24 -11.48 3.68
CA TYR A 94 18.18 -10.02 3.83
C TYR A 94 18.51 -9.59 5.27
N SER A 95 19.22 -8.47 5.43
CA SER A 95 19.54 -7.91 6.75
C SER A 95 18.42 -7.12 7.38
N LYS A 96 17.55 -6.53 6.56
CA LYS A 96 16.42 -5.71 6.98
C LYS A 96 15.42 -5.64 5.85
N CYS A 97 14.15 -5.66 6.22
CA CYS A 97 13.06 -5.60 5.26
C CYS A 97 12.02 -4.58 5.70
N VAL A 98 11.32 -4.01 4.72
CA VAL A 98 10.10 -3.24 4.92
C VAL A 98 8.96 -4.05 4.33
N PHE A 99 8.03 -4.48 5.16
CA PHE A 99 6.82 -5.14 4.70
C PHE A 99 5.81 -4.09 4.24
N LEU A 100 5.15 -4.35 3.12
CA LEU A 100 4.06 -3.56 2.55
C LEU A 100 2.91 -4.50 2.17
N ASP A 101 1.69 -4.24 2.65
CA ASP A 101 0.51 -4.98 2.20
C ASP A 101 0.25 -4.69 0.71
N ALA A 102 -0.36 -5.66 0.00
CA ALA A 102 -0.60 -5.61 -1.44
C ALA A 102 -1.56 -4.49 -1.89
N ASP A 103 -2.34 -3.94 -0.97
CA ASP A 103 -3.25 -2.81 -1.13
C ASP A 103 -2.64 -1.48 -0.64
N THR A 104 -1.31 -1.42 -0.58
CA THR A 104 -0.57 -0.17 -0.43
C THR A 104 -0.13 0.40 -1.78
N LEU A 105 0.15 1.71 -1.81
CA LEU A 105 0.64 2.44 -2.96
C LEU A 105 1.71 3.44 -2.53
N VAL A 106 2.89 3.34 -3.12
CA VAL A 106 4.01 4.23 -2.81
C VAL A 106 4.03 5.40 -3.79
N ILE A 107 3.96 6.62 -3.28
CA ILE A 107 3.89 7.86 -4.07
C ILE A 107 5.15 8.71 -3.97
N LYS A 108 6.02 8.44 -2.99
CA LYS A 108 7.36 9.04 -2.86
C LYS A 108 8.38 8.00 -2.43
N ASN A 109 9.66 8.26 -2.65
CA ASN A 109 10.73 7.37 -2.20
C ASN A 109 10.69 7.25 -0.67
N VAL A 110 10.84 6.01 -0.19
CA VAL A 110 10.74 5.61 1.23
C VAL A 110 11.91 4.69 1.62
N ASP A 111 13.03 4.79 0.91
CA ASP A 111 14.24 3.99 1.21
C ASP A 111 14.85 4.37 2.57
N ASP A 112 14.54 5.54 3.10
CA ASP A 112 14.91 5.99 4.46
C ASP A 112 14.22 5.16 5.56
N LEU A 113 13.15 4.40 5.26
CA LEU A 113 12.57 3.46 6.23
C LEU A 113 13.57 2.39 6.67
N PHE A 114 14.58 2.07 5.84
CA PHE A 114 15.63 1.12 6.20
C PHE A 114 16.61 1.65 7.25
N GLU A 115 16.53 2.93 7.63
CA GLU A 115 17.27 3.47 8.77
C GLU A 115 16.64 3.09 10.11
N ARG A 116 15.39 2.60 10.10
CA ARG A 116 14.63 2.24 11.31
C ARG A 116 14.99 0.84 11.82
N GLU A 117 14.66 0.57 13.09
CA GLU A 117 14.89 -0.73 13.75
C GLU A 117 13.62 -1.58 13.79
N GLU A 118 13.74 -2.86 14.14
CA GLU A 118 12.57 -3.70 14.42
C GLU A 118 11.99 -3.38 15.81
N LEU A 119 10.68 -3.37 16.00
CA LEU A 119 9.61 -3.27 15.00
C LEU A 119 9.26 -1.78 14.85
N SER A 120 9.39 -1.22 13.65
CA SER A 120 8.94 0.16 13.37
C SER A 120 7.72 0.16 12.46
N ALA A 121 6.63 0.79 12.89
CA ALA A 121 5.37 0.84 12.15
C ALA A 121 4.65 2.17 12.44
N ALA A 122 3.65 2.49 11.63
CA ALA A 122 2.82 3.68 11.81
C ALA A 122 1.63 3.37 12.74
N PRO A 123 1.11 4.36 13.49
CA PRO A 123 -0.08 4.17 14.34
C PRO A 123 -1.31 3.81 13.52
N ASP A 124 -2.13 2.91 14.06
CA ASP A 124 -3.47 2.64 13.56
C ASP A 124 -4.39 3.83 13.90
N PRO A 125 -5.14 4.39 12.94
CA PRO A 125 -5.98 5.56 13.19
C PRO A 125 -7.23 5.25 14.03
N GLY A 126 -7.65 3.98 14.11
CA GLY A 126 -8.77 3.56 14.95
C GLY A 126 -8.36 3.43 16.42
N TRP A 127 -7.22 2.81 16.68
CA TRP A 127 -6.66 2.67 18.02
C TRP A 127 -5.15 3.01 18.01
N PRO A 128 -4.76 4.27 18.25
CA PRO A 128 -3.38 4.75 18.05
C PRO A 128 -2.29 4.14 18.94
N ASP A 129 -2.67 3.46 20.03
CA ASP A 129 -1.75 2.67 20.85
C ASP A 129 -1.41 1.32 20.21
N CYS A 130 -2.11 0.95 19.12
CA CYS A 130 -1.74 -0.13 18.23
C CYS A 130 -1.09 0.45 16.98
N PHE A 131 -0.10 -0.24 16.44
CA PHE A 131 0.39 0.04 15.10
C PHE A 131 -0.43 -0.66 14.04
N ASN A 132 -0.50 -0.06 12.85
CA ASN A 132 -1.07 -0.71 11.67
C ASN A 132 -0.02 -1.62 11.02
N SER A 133 -0.38 -2.89 10.79
CA SER A 133 0.56 -3.90 10.27
C SER A 133 0.71 -3.88 8.75
N GLY A 134 0.09 -2.95 8.04
CA GLY A 134 0.21 -2.84 6.59
C GLY A 134 1.54 -2.28 6.09
N VAL A 135 2.25 -1.55 6.95
CA VAL A 135 3.61 -1.06 6.67
C VAL A 135 4.44 -1.18 7.95
N PHE A 136 5.50 -1.98 7.90
CA PHE A 136 6.43 -2.08 9.02
C PHE A 136 7.85 -2.47 8.62
N VAL A 137 8.83 -2.02 9.39
CA VAL A 137 10.24 -2.36 9.27
C VAL A 137 10.57 -3.47 10.24
N PHE A 138 11.21 -4.53 9.75
CA PHE A 138 11.56 -5.71 10.54
C PHE A 138 12.92 -6.29 10.12
N VAL A 139 13.44 -7.20 10.96
CA VAL A 139 14.70 -7.91 10.71
C VAL A 139 14.38 -9.40 10.55
N PRO A 140 14.56 -9.98 9.34
CA PRO A 140 14.35 -11.42 9.15
C PRO A 140 15.17 -12.26 10.13
N SER A 141 14.50 -13.15 10.85
CA SER A 141 15.06 -14.01 11.89
C SER A 141 14.20 -15.26 12.04
N LEU A 142 14.82 -16.43 11.91
CA LEU A 142 14.13 -17.71 12.16
C LEU A 142 13.70 -17.83 13.63
N ASP A 143 14.43 -17.21 14.57
CA ASP A 143 14.06 -17.24 15.97
C ASP A 143 12.84 -16.36 16.24
N THR A 144 12.79 -15.16 15.64
CA THR A 144 11.61 -14.28 15.71
C THR A 144 10.40 -14.96 15.06
N TYR A 145 10.57 -15.60 13.90
CA TYR A 145 9.52 -16.38 13.24
C TYR A 145 8.95 -17.49 14.14
N ARG A 146 9.82 -18.32 14.74
CA ARG A 146 9.40 -19.40 15.65
C ARG A 146 8.68 -18.87 16.89
N ASN A 147 9.17 -17.76 17.45
CA ASN A 147 8.55 -17.13 18.61
C ASN A 147 7.18 -16.55 18.27
N LEU A 148 7.03 -15.88 17.12
CA LEU A 148 5.75 -15.39 16.60
C LEU A 148 4.77 -16.55 16.38
N LEU A 149 5.23 -17.63 15.74
CA LEU A 149 4.42 -18.82 15.49
C LEU A 149 3.96 -19.46 16.81
N ASN A 150 4.87 -19.64 17.77
CA ASN A 150 4.53 -20.19 19.07
C ASN A 150 3.53 -19.29 19.82
N PHE A 151 3.77 -17.98 19.83
CA PHE A 151 2.88 -17.00 20.44
C PHE A 151 1.47 -17.05 19.83
N ALA A 152 1.37 -17.15 18.51
CA ALA A 152 0.09 -17.24 17.82
C ALA A 152 -0.67 -18.54 18.13
N LEU A 153 0.05 -19.64 18.39
CA LEU A 153 -0.57 -20.91 18.79
C LEU A 153 -1.04 -20.89 20.25
N THR A 154 -0.36 -20.15 21.13
CA THR A 154 -0.70 -20.09 22.56
C THR A 154 -1.71 -18.99 22.89
N GLU A 155 -1.49 -17.78 22.39
CA GLU A 155 -2.28 -16.58 22.71
C GLU A 155 -3.30 -16.22 21.62
N GLY A 156 -3.04 -16.63 20.36
CA GLY A 156 -3.86 -16.23 19.21
C GLY A 156 -3.67 -14.78 18.82
N SER A 157 -4.69 -14.21 18.18
CA SER A 157 -4.76 -12.81 17.80
C SER A 157 -6.10 -12.22 18.25
N PHE A 158 -6.09 -11.04 18.88
CA PHE A 158 -7.31 -10.43 19.40
C PHE A 158 -8.28 -9.96 18.30
N ASP A 159 -7.78 -9.68 17.09
CA ASP A 159 -8.60 -9.30 15.93
C ASP A 159 -8.74 -10.44 14.91
N GLY A 160 -8.15 -11.62 15.19
CA GLY A 160 -8.06 -12.75 14.27
C GLY A 160 -7.08 -12.58 13.11
N GLY A 161 -6.50 -11.39 12.96
CA GLY A 161 -5.57 -10.98 11.90
C GLY A 161 -4.11 -10.95 12.35
N ASP A 162 -3.21 -10.55 11.44
CA ASP A 162 -1.80 -10.32 11.74
C ASP A 162 -1.58 -9.07 12.61
N GLN A 163 -2.40 -8.04 12.44
CA GLN A 163 -2.27 -6.80 13.22
C GLN A 163 -2.38 -7.06 14.71
N GLY A 164 -3.42 -7.78 15.15
CA GLY A 164 -3.60 -8.09 16.57
C GLY A 164 -2.48 -8.96 17.13
N LEU A 165 -2.04 -9.97 16.37
CA LEU A 165 -0.94 -10.84 16.75
C LEU A 165 0.36 -10.06 16.94
N LEU A 166 0.71 -9.24 15.94
CA LEU A 166 1.95 -8.48 15.93
C LEU A 166 1.95 -7.42 17.03
N ASN A 167 0.83 -6.75 17.29
CA ASN A 167 0.71 -5.79 18.39
C ASN A 167 0.85 -6.46 19.76
N CYS A 168 0.33 -7.68 19.95
CA CYS A 168 0.53 -8.42 21.19
C CYS A 168 2.00 -8.87 21.37
N PHE A 169 2.63 -9.33 20.29
CA PHE A 169 4.03 -9.79 20.33
C PHE A 169 5.01 -8.62 20.54
N PHE A 170 4.85 -7.54 19.79
CA PHE A 170 5.63 -6.29 19.90
C PHE A 170 4.90 -5.25 20.76
N SER A 171 4.45 -5.67 21.94
CA SER A 171 3.55 -4.90 22.81
C SER A 171 4.18 -3.67 23.45
N ASP A 172 5.51 -3.53 23.38
CA ASP A 172 6.22 -2.35 23.86
C ASP A 172 6.24 -1.19 22.84
N TRP A 173 5.78 -1.42 21.58
CA TRP A 173 5.84 -0.44 20.49
C TRP A 173 5.29 0.94 20.88
N ALA A 174 4.13 0.98 21.54
CA ALA A 174 3.45 2.24 21.88
C ALA A 174 4.21 3.11 22.89
N THR A 175 5.10 2.52 23.70
CA THR A 175 5.65 3.20 24.89
C THR A 175 7.18 3.17 24.99
N ALA A 176 7.86 2.25 24.29
CA ALA A 176 9.29 2.03 24.47
C ALA A 176 10.19 3.06 23.76
N ASP A 177 9.97 3.30 22.47
CA ASP A 177 10.87 4.14 21.66
C ASP A 177 10.14 4.86 20.53
N ILE A 178 10.14 6.20 20.58
CA ILE A 178 9.52 7.06 19.55
C ILE A 178 10.14 6.85 18.16
N ARG A 179 11.39 6.38 18.07
CA ARG A 179 12.04 6.11 16.78
C ARG A 179 11.40 4.93 16.04
N ARG A 180 10.66 4.07 16.75
CA ARG A 180 9.85 2.98 16.17
C ARG A 180 8.48 3.41 15.67
N HIS A 181 8.08 4.65 15.94
CA HIS A 181 6.86 5.23 15.41
C HIS A 181 7.18 5.84 14.04
N LEU A 182 6.75 5.15 12.99
CA LEU A 182 6.75 5.72 11.65
C LEU A 182 5.72 6.86 11.60
N PRO A 183 6.04 7.98 10.92
CA PRO A 183 5.05 8.99 10.59
C PRO A 183 3.80 8.37 9.95
N PHE A 184 2.62 8.88 10.29
CA PHE A 184 1.35 8.46 9.67
C PHE A 184 1.36 8.57 8.13
N THR A 185 2.15 9.50 7.59
CA THR A 185 2.35 9.67 6.13
C THR A 185 2.99 8.47 5.44
N ASP A 186 3.58 7.55 6.21
CA ASP A 186 4.23 6.33 5.72
C ASP A 186 3.30 5.13 5.75
N ASN A 187 2.05 5.32 6.19
CA ASN A 187 0.97 4.33 6.11
C ASN A 187 -0.39 5.05 6.19
N CYS A 188 -0.65 5.97 5.27
CA CYS A 188 -1.84 6.81 5.33
C CYS A 188 -3.07 6.04 4.81
N ILE A 189 -4.04 5.82 5.69
CA ILE A 189 -5.27 5.11 5.33
C ILE A 189 -6.17 5.96 4.42
N ALA A 190 -6.51 5.41 3.25
CA ALA A 190 -7.17 6.14 2.17
C ALA A 190 -8.68 6.27 2.29
N GLN A 191 -9.33 5.80 3.36
CA GLN A 191 -10.81 5.69 3.42
C GLN A 191 -11.50 6.83 4.18
N ALA A 192 -12.74 7.14 3.79
CA ALA A 192 -13.51 8.28 4.28
C ALA A 192 -13.80 8.24 5.79
N PHE A 193 -14.06 7.04 6.35
CA PHE A 193 -14.48 6.85 7.74
C PHE A 193 -13.42 7.25 8.79
N TYR A 194 -12.15 7.35 8.39
CA TYR A 194 -11.03 7.70 9.28
C TYR A 194 -10.55 9.15 9.10
N SER A 195 -11.19 9.93 8.25
CA SER A 195 -10.62 11.21 7.82
C SER A 195 -10.77 12.31 8.87
N TYR A 196 -9.66 12.99 9.16
CA TYR A 196 -9.60 14.29 9.80
C TYR A 196 -9.32 15.36 8.72
N PRO A 197 -10.35 15.93 8.06
CA PRO A 197 -10.16 16.72 6.84
C PRO A 197 -9.21 17.92 6.97
N PRO A 198 -9.18 18.67 8.10
CA PRO A 198 -8.18 19.71 8.33
C PRO A 198 -6.74 19.20 8.26
N ALA A 199 -6.45 18.05 8.88
CA ALA A 199 -5.12 17.44 8.84
C ALA A 199 -4.78 16.97 7.43
N MET A 200 -5.73 16.39 6.70
CA MET A 200 -5.52 16.03 5.29
C MET A 200 -5.24 17.25 4.41
N LYS A 201 -5.96 18.37 4.61
CA LYS A 201 -5.69 19.62 3.88
C LYS A 201 -4.29 20.16 4.21
N ARG A 202 -3.88 20.11 5.48
CA ARG A 202 -2.61 20.67 5.95
C ARG A 202 -1.40 19.80 5.60
N PHE A 203 -1.50 18.49 5.80
CA PHE A 203 -0.38 17.55 5.77
C PHE A 203 -0.48 16.51 4.64
N GLY A 204 -1.58 16.45 3.90
CA GLY A 204 -1.78 15.42 2.86
C GLY A 204 -0.69 15.42 1.79
N HIS A 205 -0.12 16.58 1.47
CA HIS A 205 1.01 16.70 0.55
C HIS A 205 2.29 16.00 1.04
N LEU A 206 2.38 15.62 2.32
CA LEU A 206 3.51 14.89 2.90
C LEU A 206 3.37 13.38 2.77
N ILE A 207 2.19 12.86 2.42
CA ILE A 207 1.94 11.42 2.27
C ILE A 207 2.96 10.79 1.31
N ARG A 208 3.46 9.62 1.70
CA ARG A 208 4.45 8.83 0.97
C ARG A 208 3.93 7.45 0.61
N ILE A 209 3.11 6.86 1.48
CA ILE A 209 2.45 5.57 1.26
C ILE A 209 0.96 5.73 1.59
N VAL A 210 0.12 5.28 0.66
CA VAL A 210 -1.33 5.24 0.80
C VAL A 210 -1.75 3.79 0.99
N HIS A 211 -2.61 3.52 1.97
CA HIS A 211 -3.10 2.17 2.29
C HIS A 211 -4.62 2.09 2.09
N PHE A 212 -5.04 1.28 1.11
CA PHE A 212 -6.43 1.09 0.74
C PHE A 212 -7.07 -0.05 1.56
N ILE A 213 -7.19 0.17 2.87
CA ILE A 213 -7.85 -0.80 3.77
C ILE A 213 -9.33 -1.01 3.38
N GLY A 214 -10.02 -1.91 4.08
CA GLY A 214 -11.47 -2.13 3.91
C GLY A 214 -11.81 -3.26 2.93
N ALA A 215 -13.12 -3.47 2.74
CA ALA A 215 -13.65 -4.61 2.00
C ALA A 215 -13.38 -4.53 0.49
N PHE A 216 -13.52 -3.33 -0.09
CA PHE A 216 -13.31 -3.12 -1.52
C PHE A 216 -11.92 -2.53 -1.79
N LYS A 217 -11.04 -3.38 -2.32
CA LYS A 217 -9.69 -3.00 -2.75
C LYS A 217 -9.74 -2.18 -4.05
N PRO A 218 -8.63 -1.51 -4.44
CA PRO A 218 -8.60 -0.72 -5.68
C PRO A 218 -9.07 -1.49 -6.92
N TRP A 219 -8.69 -2.76 -7.05
CA TRP A 219 -9.07 -3.63 -8.17
C TRP A 219 -10.53 -4.11 -8.14
N HIS A 220 -11.29 -3.87 -7.06
CA HIS A 220 -12.73 -4.15 -6.99
C HIS A 220 -13.60 -2.99 -7.48
N GLN A 221 -13.00 -1.81 -7.71
CA GLN A 221 -13.73 -0.60 -8.04
C GLN A 221 -14.27 -0.67 -9.48
N LYS A 222 -15.46 -0.13 -9.71
CA LYS A 222 -16.05 -0.08 -11.04
C LYS A 222 -15.48 1.11 -11.82
N ILE A 223 -15.19 0.90 -13.11
CA ILE A 223 -14.71 1.95 -14.00
C ILE A 223 -15.74 2.19 -15.09
N ASN A 224 -16.06 3.46 -15.33
CA ASN A 224 -16.71 3.86 -16.56
C ASN A 224 -15.64 3.95 -17.67
N THR A 225 -15.65 3.02 -18.62
CA THR A 225 -14.64 2.91 -19.69
C THR A 225 -14.70 4.04 -20.72
N GLU A 226 -15.84 4.70 -20.87
CA GLU A 226 -16.05 5.82 -21.80
C GLU A 226 -15.50 7.14 -21.26
N THR A 227 -15.60 7.34 -19.94
CA THR A 227 -15.17 8.57 -19.26
C THR A 227 -13.85 8.40 -18.50
N GLY A 228 -13.42 7.16 -18.24
CA GLY A 228 -12.28 6.82 -17.39
C GLY A 228 -12.43 7.29 -15.96
N SER A 229 -13.67 7.46 -15.50
CA SER A 229 -13.98 7.81 -14.11
C SER A 229 -14.21 6.54 -13.30
N ILE A 230 -13.69 6.55 -12.07
CA ILE A 230 -13.96 5.52 -11.08
C ILE A 230 -15.36 5.77 -10.49
N MET A 231 -16.13 4.70 -10.35
CA MET A 231 -17.38 4.64 -9.60
C MET A 231 -17.10 3.84 -8.33
N PRO A 232 -16.76 4.51 -7.22
CA PRO A 232 -16.38 3.85 -6.00
C PRO A 232 -17.51 2.97 -5.47
N CYS A 233 -17.15 1.79 -4.94
CA CYS A 233 -18.11 0.89 -4.30
C CYS A 233 -18.57 1.41 -2.93
N ASP A 234 -17.75 2.25 -2.28
CA ASP A 234 -18.02 2.89 -1.00
C ASP A 234 -17.98 4.42 -1.13
N GLU A 235 -18.55 5.13 -0.15
CA GLU A 235 -18.34 6.58 -0.04
C GLU A 235 -16.85 6.88 0.21
N ILE A 236 -16.22 7.60 -0.72
CA ILE A 236 -14.82 8.02 -0.61
C ILE A 236 -14.69 9.54 -0.70
N SER A 237 -13.70 10.09 0.00
CA SER A 237 -13.38 11.51 -0.11
C SER A 237 -12.80 11.85 -1.48
N SER A 238 -12.83 13.13 -1.88
CA SER A 238 -12.17 13.58 -3.11
C SER A 238 -10.67 13.27 -3.15
N GLN A 239 -9.99 13.35 -2.00
CA GLN A 239 -8.56 13.06 -1.87
C GLN A 239 -8.29 11.56 -2.00
N SER A 240 -9.13 10.73 -1.36
CA SER A 240 -9.11 9.27 -1.53
C SER A 240 -9.28 8.88 -3.00
N LEU A 241 -10.19 9.55 -3.71
CA LEU A 241 -10.41 9.34 -5.14
C LEU A 241 -9.19 9.72 -5.98
N GLN A 242 -8.42 10.76 -5.62
CA GLN A 242 -7.18 11.10 -6.33
C GLN A 242 -6.13 9.99 -6.22
N TYR A 243 -5.91 9.43 -5.02
CA TYR A 243 -4.99 8.31 -4.84
C TYR A 243 -5.48 7.05 -5.56
N LEU A 244 -6.78 6.82 -5.56
CA LEU A 244 -7.38 5.70 -6.27
C LEU A 244 -7.26 5.87 -7.79
N ASN A 245 -7.47 7.07 -8.33
CA ASN A 245 -7.20 7.40 -9.74
C ASN A 245 -5.72 7.13 -10.09
N PHE A 246 -4.79 7.45 -9.20
CA PHE A 246 -3.38 7.15 -9.45
C PHE A 246 -3.05 5.66 -9.43
N TRP A 247 -3.61 4.91 -8.47
CA TRP A 247 -3.48 3.47 -8.46
C TRP A 247 -3.95 2.87 -9.80
N TRP A 248 -5.11 3.31 -10.29
CA TRP A 248 -5.65 2.88 -11.57
C TRP A 248 -4.86 3.37 -12.77
N HIS A 249 -4.26 4.56 -12.68
CA HIS A 249 -3.37 5.05 -13.72
C HIS A 249 -2.19 4.10 -13.91
N ILE A 250 -1.48 3.77 -12.83
CA ILE A 250 -0.38 2.81 -12.87
C ILE A 250 -0.89 1.45 -13.37
N PHE A 251 -2.02 0.99 -12.85
CA PHE A 251 -2.57 -0.30 -13.25
C PHE A 251 -2.85 -0.36 -14.76
N ILE A 252 -3.60 0.59 -15.31
CA ILE A 252 -4.00 0.58 -16.73
C ILE A 252 -2.80 0.76 -17.67
N THR A 253 -1.86 1.62 -17.32
CA THR A 253 -0.74 2.00 -18.20
C THR A 253 0.43 1.02 -18.13
N GLU A 254 0.69 0.44 -16.96
CA GLU A 254 1.92 -0.34 -16.72
C GLU A 254 1.65 -1.80 -16.36
N VAL A 255 0.56 -2.10 -15.65
CA VAL A 255 0.29 -3.48 -15.16
C VAL A 255 -0.58 -4.25 -16.14
N ARG A 256 -1.73 -3.69 -16.52
CA ARG A 256 -2.72 -4.30 -17.42
C ARG A 256 -2.10 -4.85 -18.70
N PRO A 257 -1.20 -4.14 -19.42
CA PRO A 257 -0.61 -4.67 -20.65
C PRO A 257 0.23 -5.94 -20.45
N LYS A 258 0.64 -6.23 -19.20
CA LYS A 258 1.42 -7.43 -18.81
C LYS A 258 0.53 -8.58 -18.30
N LEU A 259 -0.77 -8.34 -18.12
CA LEU A 259 -1.70 -9.37 -17.63
C LEU A 259 -2.14 -10.30 -18.75
N ASN A 260 -2.28 -11.58 -18.43
CA ASN A 260 -2.81 -12.57 -19.35
C ASN A 260 -4.36 -12.65 -19.19
N PRO A 261 -5.14 -12.40 -20.26
CA PRO A 261 -6.60 -12.39 -20.17
C PRO A 261 -7.21 -13.76 -19.84
N ASP A 262 -6.49 -14.86 -20.09
CA ASP A 262 -6.96 -16.22 -19.84
C ASP A 262 -6.91 -16.63 -18.36
N VAL A 263 -6.43 -15.78 -17.45
CA VAL A 263 -6.45 -16.07 -16.00
C VAL A 263 -7.90 -16.23 -15.49
N GLY A 264 -8.87 -15.66 -16.20
CA GLY A 264 -10.29 -15.76 -15.87
C GLY A 264 -10.69 -14.89 -14.67
N GLY A 265 -11.97 -14.95 -14.28
CA GLY A 265 -12.50 -14.20 -13.14
C GLY A 265 -12.32 -12.69 -13.25
N LEU A 266 -12.10 -12.03 -12.10
CA LEU A 266 -11.85 -10.59 -12.04
C LEU A 266 -10.59 -10.20 -12.83
N VAL A 267 -9.51 -10.97 -12.69
CA VAL A 267 -8.21 -10.64 -13.32
C VAL A 267 -8.29 -10.68 -14.84
N GLY A 268 -8.95 -11.67 -15.43
CA GLY A 268 -9.19 -11.71 -16.87
C GLY A 268 -10.03 -10.53 -17.36
N HIS A 269 -11.06 -10.14 -16.61
CA HIS A 269 -11.84 -8.92 -16.91
C HIS A 269 -10.95 -7.67 -16.87
N LEU A 270 -10.14 -7.49 -15.84
CA LEU A 270 -9.22 -6.36 -15.72
C LEU A 270 -8.17 -6.35 -16.84
N ALA A 271 -7.64 -7.51 -17.25
CA ALA A 271 -6.67 -7.62 -18.34
C ALA A 271 -7.24 -7.17 -19.70
N THR A 272 -8.56 -7.29 -19.88
CA THR A 272 -9.27 -6.89 -21.11
C THR A 272 -9.90 -5.50 -21.03
N LEU A 273 -9.78 -4.83 -19.89
CA LEU A 273 -10.38 -3.51 -19.68
C LEU A 273 -9.73 -2.47 -20.59
N GLU A 274 -10.54 -1.79 -21.41
CA GLU A 274 -10.07 -0.69 -22.25
C GLU A 274 -10.65 0.63 -21.76
N VAL A 275 -9.76 1.57 -21.42
CA VAL A 275 -10.12 2.94 -21.03
C VAL A 275 -9.63 3.88 -22.11
N SER A 276 -10.53 4.68 -22.67
CA SER A 276 -10.24 5.51 -23.85
C SER A 276 -9.78 6.94 -23.52
N ARG A 277 -10.22 7.48 -22.39
CA ARG A 277 -9.93 8.82 -21.86
C ARG A 277 -10.31 8.88 -20.39
N GLY A 278 -9.87 9.90 -19.67
CA GLY A 278 -10.37 10.19 -18.32
C GLY A 278 -9.30 10.46 -17.27
N PRO A 279 -9.70 10.77 -16.03
CA PRO A 279 -8.78 10.99 -14.91
C PRO A 279 -7.79 9.85 -14.70
N ILE A 280 -8.20 8.59 -14.91
CA ILE A 280 -7.33 7.41 -14.80
C ILE A 280 -6.15 7.46 -15.80
N LEU A 281 -6.28 8.11 -16.95
CA LEU A 281 -5.17 8.23 -17.91
C LEU A 281 -4.34 9.51 -17.72
N ASN A 282 -4.80 10.44 -16.88
CA ASN A 282 -4.19 11.75 -16.69
C ASN A 282 -3.43 11.82 -15.36
N MET A 283 -2.10 11.81 -15.42
CA MET A 283 -1.21 11.96 -14.25
C MET A 283 -1.33 13.32 -13.54
N SER A 284 -1.91 14.33 -14.19
CA SER A 284 -1.78 15.74 -13.79
C SER A 284 -2.43 16.09 -12.45
N GLU A 285 -3.25 15.21 -11.87
CA GLU A 285 -3.97 15.49 -10.61
C GLU A 285 -3.21 15.08 -9.34
N LEU A 286 -2.07 14.40 -9.46
CA LEU A 286 -1.16 14.13 -8.34
C LEU A 286 -0.03 15.15 -8.19
N ALA A 287 0.01 16.18 -9.05
CA ALA A 287 0.75 17.39 -8.72
C ALA A 287 0.28 17.81 -7.33
N ALA A 288 1.22 17.84 -6.37
CA ALA A 288 0.97 18.11 -4.96
C ALA A 288 -0.19 19.11 -4.84
N PRO A 289 -1.25 18.81 -4.05
CA PRO A 289 -2.41 19.69 -3.97
C PRO A 289 -1.88 21.10 -3.76
N ALA A 290 -2.24 22.01 -4.67
CA ALA A 290 -1.70 23.37 -4.70
C ALA A 290 -1.69 23.87 -3.25
N LEU A 291 -0.47 24.08 -2.71
CA LEU A 291 -0.22 24.52 -1.32
C LEU A 291 -1.35 25.46 -0.93
N ASP A 292 -2.08 25.14 0.15
CA ASP A 292 -3.28 25.85 0.63
C ASP A 292 -3.28 27.30 0.16
N ARG A 293 -3.88 27.55 -1.01
CA ARG A 293 -3.62 28.78 -1.77
C ARG A 293 -4.03 29.98 -0.94
N GLN A 294 -5.15 29.86 -0.24
CA GLN A 294 -5.62 30.84 0.71
C GLN A 294 -4.64 31.04 1.88
N GLY A 295 -4.16 29.96 2.52
CA GLY A 295 -3.19 30.06 3.60
C GLY A 295 -1.84 30.64 3.17
N SER A 296 -1.40 30.38 1.93
CA SER A 296 -0.19 30.97 1.35
C SER A 296 -0.35 32.48 1.15
N TRP A 297 -1.54 32.93 0.73
CA TRP A 297 -1.88 34.36 0.70
C TRP A 297 -1.91 34.98 2.10
N GLU A 298 -2.49 34.30 3.09
CA GLU A 298 -2.57 34.78 4.47
C GLU A 298 -1.20 34.87 5.18
N ARG A 299 -0.22 34.07 4.77
CA ARG A 299 1.17 34.11 5.28
C ARG A 299 2.14 34.95 4.45
N GLY A 300 1.71 35.49 3.31
CA GLY A 300 2.58 36.25 2.39
C GLY A 300 3.51 35.40 1.53
N GLU A 301 3.27 34.09 1.43
CA GLU A 301 4.04 33.10 0.65
C GLU A 301 3.43 32.91 -0.74
N ILE A 302 3.18 34.01 -1.46
CA ILE A 302 2.40 34.00 -2.70
C ILE A 302 3.27 33.56 -3.89
N ASP A 303 2.77 32.64 -4.70
CA ASP A 303 3.47 32.16 -5.90
C ASP A 303 3.27 33.13 -7.08
N TYR A 304 3.95 34.27 -7.00
CA TYR A 304 3.88 35.33 -8.01
C TYR A 304 4.39 34.89 -9.40
N THR A 305 5.08 33.76 -9.51
CA THR A 305 5.65 33.23 -10.75
C THR A 305 4.82 32.14 -11.40
N GLY A 306 3.98 31.43 -10.64
CA GLY A 306 3.16 30.32 -11.10
C GLY A 306 1.67 30.58 -10.94
N ALA A 307 1.03 29.94 -9.96
CA ALA A 307 -0.43 29.92 -9.82
C ALA A 307 -1.02 31.33 -9.54
N ASP A 308 -0.30 32.16 -8.79
CA ASP A 308 -0.70 33.52 -8.38
C ASP A 308 -0.04 34.63 -9.20
N ARG A 309 0.49 34.29 -10.39
CA ARG A 309 0.98 35.31 -11.31
C ARG A 309 -0.12 36.28 -11.73
N PHE A 310 0.26 37.54 -11.96
CA PHE A 310 -0.65 38.63 -12.30
C PHE A 310 -1.63 38.31 -13.44
N SER A 311 -1.15 37.62 -14.49
CA SER A 311 -2.00 37.26 -15.63
C SER A 311 -3.15 36.32 -15.25
N ASN A 312 -2.92 35.39 -14.31
CA ASN A 312 -3.95 34.45 -13.86
C ASN A 312 -4.98 35.15 -12.95
N ILE A 313 -4.51 36.02 -12.05
CA ILE A 313 -5.36 36.81 -11.16
C ILE A 313 -6.24 37.74 -11.99
N LYS A 314 -5.65 38.46 -12.96
CA LYS A 314 -6.36 39.34 -13.87
C LYS A 314 -7.43 38.59 -14.67
N ALA A 315 -7.10 37.44 -15.24
CA ALA A 315 -8.07 36.61 -15.97
C ALA A 315 -9.21 36.05 -15.09
N ALA A 316 -8.99 35.87 -13.79
CA ALA A 316 -10.05 35.50 -12.85
C ALA A 316 -10.95 36.69 -12.50
N LEU A 317 -10.38 37.86 -12.28
CA LEU A 317 -11.11 39.11 -12.04
C LEU A 317 -11.95 39.51 -13.26
N ASP A 318 -11.37 39.44 -14.47
CA ASP A 318 -12.07 39.75 -15.71
C ASP A 318 -13.28 38.83 -15.91
N ARG A 319 -13.15 37.53 -15.56
CA ARG A 319 -14.26 36.56 -15.59
C ARG A 319 -15.38 36.87 -14.58
N GLN A 320 -15.04 37.33 -13.38
CA GLN A 320 -16.05 37.64 -12.35
C GLN A 320 -16.69 39.02 -12.54
N LEU A 321 -15.96 39.97 -13.11
CA LEU A 321 -16.41 41.34 -13.31
C LEU A 321 -17.15 41.55 -14.64
N GLY A 322 -17.32 40.50 -15.45
CA GLY A 322 -18.18 40.49 -16.62
C GLY A 322 -17.82 41.57 -17.64
N LYS A 323 -16.62 41.48 -18.21
CA LYS A 323 -16.32 42.09 -19.52
C LYS A 323 -16.15 41.00 -20.57
#